data_AF-A0A263BSG3-F1
#
_entry.id   AF-A0A263BSG3-F1
#
_cell.length_a   1.000
_cell.length_b   1.000
_cell.length_c   1.000
_cell.angle_alpha   90.00
_cell.angle_beta   90.00
_cell.angle_gamma   90.00
#
_symmetry.space_group_name_H-M   'P 1'
#
loop_
_entity.id
_entity.type
_entity.pdbx_description
1 polymer ?
#
loop_
_entity_poly.entity_id
_entity_poly.type
_entity_poly.pdbx_seq_one_letter_code
_entity_poly.pdbx_strand_id
1 'polypeptide(L)'
;MIAKRKIKIIREKGYAVVVIAGSFGALAITRELGKRKIPCIVIGEEFVRKSKYALVSLKATTVEEIRDYLKELPGILKTKLLLFTDTDRTLQFIFSNWEELAEHYQMPFSKDNVTLIDKERLSLYAAENKVAVPKKFTSVEEVRESDFPIIIKPINHDQQQTEKAYICYDKKTAIQHEQLFRRLNVPFIMQQYVSGNVNQIYNLLLYRGKSGQVLIGFGSRKLRSFPLNYGTGSAQITEYNEEISQQSIQLLKETNYCGVAEFEYKYCVKRDCYFLIEVNGRFPLQCALLSKVNSSFIENICMDLLTVSIPQDDPFYEKKKQKITWLYLINDLRSMRAANIKITNCLSIYLNVFRTTKIQDPLWSISDPIPSLYYYKYLIKKVIKENEVSQHKKKRSVTIN
;
A
#
# COMPACT_ATOMS: atom_id res chain seq x y z
N MET A 1 -17.97 -13.74 -20.84
CA MET A 1 -18.18 -12.95 -22.07
C MET A 1 -18.62 -11.53 -21.73
N ILE A 2 -17.94 -10.49 -22.25
CA ILE A 2 -18.30 -9.08 -22.01
C ILE A 2 -19.51 -8.71 -22.88
N ALA A 3 -20.55 -8.13 -22.29
CA ALA A 3 -21.75 -7.72 -23.04
C ALA A 3 -21.41 -6.70 -24.14
N LYS A 4 -21.95 -6.88 -25.35
CA LYS A 4 -21.71 -6.02 -26.53
C LYS A 4 -21.89 -4.52 -26.23
N ARG A 5 -22.90 -4.15 -25.43
CA ARG A 5 -23.13 -2.75 -25.00
C ARG A 5 -21.95 -2.13 -24.25
N LYS A 6 -21.25 -2.92 -23.41
CA LYS A 6 -20.10 -2.44 -22.63
C LYS A 6 -18.88 -2.28 -23.51
N ILE A 7 -18.69 -3.19 -24.47
CA ILE A 7 -17.63 -3.08 -25.49
C ILE A 7 -17.82 -1.79 -26.31
N LYS A 8 -19.07 -1.48 -26.70
CA LYS A 8 -19.39 -0.23 -27.40
C LYS A 8 -18.99 1.01 -26.59
N ILE A 9 -19.38 1.09 -25.32
CA ILE A 9 -18.99 2.18 -24.40
C ILE A 9 -17.46 2.34 -24.31
N ILE A 10 -16.74 1.22 -24.18
CA ILE A 10 -15.28 1.22 -24.10
C ILE A 10 -14.64 1.76 -25.40
N ARG A 11 -15.15 1.32 -26.56
CA ARG A 11 -14.64 1.76 -27.86
C ARG A 11 -14.93 3.23 -28.13
N GLU A 12 -16.12 3.71 -27.76
CA GLU A 12 -16.49 5.13 -27.88
C GLU A 12 -15.60 6.04 -27.04
N LYS A 13 -15.13 5.58 -25.88
CA LYS A 13 -14.16 6.34 -25.07
C LYS A 13 -12.76 6.37 -25.70
N GLY A 14 -12.39 5.37 -26.51
CA GLY A 14 -11.06 5.23 -27.11
C GLY A 14 -9.98 4.65 -26.19
N TYR A 15 -10.33 4.33 -24.94
CA TYR A 15 -9.47 3.57 -24.02
C TYR A 15 -10.26 3.00 -22.83
N ALA A 16 -9.66 2.05 -22.11
CA ALA A 16 -10.16 1.56 -20.82
C ALA A 16 -9.01 1.28 -19.85
N VAL A 17 -9.33 1.27 -18.55
CA VAL A 17 -8.39 0.87 -17.50
C VAL A 17 -8.78 -0.50 -16.97
N VAL A 18 -7.83 -1.42 -17.01
CA VAL A 18 -7.90 -2.73 -16.36
C VAL A 18 -7.23 -2.61 -15.00
N VAL A 19 -7.95 -2.97 -13.94
CA VAL A 19 -7.46 -2.94 -12.56
C VAL A 19 -7.40 -4.37 -12.03
N ILE A 20 -6.19 -4.87 -11.79
CA ILE A 20 -5.98 -6.12 -11.03
C ILE A 20 -6.11 -5.75 -9.56
N ALA A 21 -7.29 -6.01 -9.00
CA ALA A 21 -7.73 -5.56 -7.69
C ALA A 21 -7.37 -6.56 -6.59
N GLY A 22 -6.43 -6.18 -5.72
CA GLY A 22 -6.01 -6.97 -4.56
C GLY A 22 -6.38 -6.35 -3.21
N SER A 23 -6.70 -5.05 -3.12
CA SER A 23 -7.03 -4.40 -1.85
C SER A 23 -8.00 -3.21 -1.98
N PHE A 24 -8.11 -2.40 -0.92
CA PHE A 24 -8.93 -1.18 -0.91
C PHE A 24 -8.39 -0.09 -1.87
N GLY A 25 -7.09 -0.13 -2.19
CA GLY A 25 -6.48 0.79 -3.16
C GLY A 25 -7.17 0.70 -4.52
N ALA A 26 -7.41 -0.51 -5.01
CA ALA A 26 -8.10 -0.77 -6.26
C ALA A 26 -9.57 -0.31 -6.26
N LEU A 27 -10.26 -0.38 -5.12
CA LEU A 27 -11.61 0.19 -4.99
C LEU A 27 -11.59 1.71 -5.12
N ALA A 28 -10.61 2.38 -4.51
CA ALA A 28 -10.45 3.82 -4.65
C ALA A 28 -10.15 4.22 -6.11
N ILE A 29 -9.22 3.52 -6.77
CA ILE A 29 -8.92 3.72 -8.20
C ILE A 29 -10.18 3.54 -9.06
N THR A 30 -10.90 2.42 -8.86
CA THR A 30 -12.13 2.10 -9.60
C THR A 30 -13.17 3.21 -9.46
N ARG A 31 -13.34 3.76 -8.26
CA ARG A 31 -14.28 4.85 -7.98
C ARG A 31 -13.86 6.15 -8.64
N GLU A 32 -12.58 6.53 -8.56
CA GLU A 32 -12.09 7.77 -9.18
C GLU A 32 -12.20 7.74 -10.70
N LEU A 33 -11.89 6.60 -11.33
CA LEU A 33 -12.09 6.39 -12.76
C LEU A 33 -13.57 6.48 -13.14
N GLY A 34 -14.44 5.75 -12.43
CA GLY A 34 -15.86 5.71 -12.78
C GLY A 34 -16.61 7.03 -12.55
N LYS A 35 -16.23 7.82 -11.53
CA LYS A 35 -16.75 9.18 -11.35
C LYS A 35 -16.45 10.10 -12.55
N ARG A 36 -15.34 9.86 -13.24
CA ARG A 36 -14.90 10.55 -14.46
C ARG A 36 -15.37 9.89 -15.75
N LYS A 37 -16.25 8.89 -15.64
CA LYS A 37 -16.75 8.11 -16.79
C LYS A 37 -15.61 7.46 -17.59
N ILE A 38 -14.51 7.11 -16.94
CA ILE A 38 -13.45 6.31 -17.54
C ILE A 38 -13.84 4.83 -17.38
N PRO A 39 -13.98 4.06 -18.48
CA PRO A 39 -14.34 2.65 -18.44
C PRO A 39 -13.34 1.84 -17.62
N CYS A 40 -13.82 1.23 -16.54
CA CYS A 40 -13.01 0.41 -15.63
C CYS A 40 -13.39 -1.07 -15.74
N ILE A 41 -12.39 -1.91 -15.94
CA ILE A 41 -12.49 -3.37 -15.98
C ILE A 41 -11.78 -3.90 -14.75
N VAL A 42 -12.52 -4.51 -13.83
CA VAL A 42 -11.96 -5.00 -12.56
C VAL A 42 -11.81 -6.51 -12.59
N ILE A 43 -10.60 -6.98 -12.28
CA ILE A 43 -10.25 -8.41 -12.14
C ILE A 43 -9.77 -8.63 -10.71
N GLY A 44 -10.31 -9.62 -9.99
CA GLY A 44 -9.87 -9.97 -8.63
C GLY A 44 -10.95 -9.79 -7.56
N GLU A 45 -10.58 -9.13 -6.46
CA GLU A 45 -11.36 -9.04 -5.22
C GLU A 45 -12.86 -8.77 -5.42
N GLU A 46 -13.71 -9.62 -4.85
CA GLU A 46 -15.14 -9.58 -5.14
C GLU A 46 -15.78 -8.27 -4.67
N PHE A 47 -15.37 -7.73 -3.51
CA PHE A 47 -15.96 -6.49 -3.00
C PHE A 47 -15.68 -5.30 -3.94
N VAL A 48 -14.50 -5.24 -4.58
CA VAL A 48 -14.16 -4.21 -5.57
C VAL A 48 -15.05 -4.36 -6.81
N ARG A 49 -15.20 -5.60 -7.26
CA ARG A 49 -16.04 -6.00 -8.39
C ARG A 49 -17.54 -5.71 -8.22
N LYS A 50 -18.02 -5.49 -7.00
CA LYS A 50 -19.41 -5.05 -6.72
C LYS A 50 -19.60 -3.53 -6.83
N SER A 51 -18.53 -2.76 -7.02
CA SER A 51 -18.66 -1.32 -7.22
C SER A 51 -19.48 -1.04 -8.47
N LYS A 52 -20.41 -0.07 -8.40
CA LYS A 52 -21.16 0.36 -9.59
C LYS A 52 -20.26 0.99 -10.66
N TYR A 53 -19.05 1.38 -10.28
CA TYR A 53 -18.03 1.97 -11.15
C TYR A 53 -17.17 0.92 -11.86
N ALA A 54 -17.29 -0.37 -11.50
CA ALA A 54 -16.72 -1.47 -12.27
C ALA A 54 -17.61 -1.74 -13.50
N LEU A 55 -17.30 -1.10 -14.64
CA LEU A 55 -18.06 -1.28 -15.88
C LEU A 55 -18.06 -2.75 -16.29
N VAL A 56 -16.90 -3.40 -16.26
CA VAL A 56 -16.76 -4.86 -16.45
C VAL A 56 -16.16 -5.45 -15.19
N SER A 57 -16.69 -6.60 -14.78
CA SER A 57 -16.27 -7.31 -13.58
C SER A 57 -15.96 -8.74 -13.98
N LEU A 58 -14.70 -9.14 -13.83
CA LEU A 58 -14.19 -10.46 -14.19
C LEU A 58 -13.75 -11.19 -12.93
N LYS A 59 -14.38 -12.33 -12.66
CA LYS A 59 -14.01 -13.15 -11.51
C LYS A 59 -12.74 -13.91 -11.87
N ALA A 60 -11.70 -13.73 -11.07
CA ALA A 60 -10.51 -14.57 -11.07
C ALA A 60 -10.24 -15.05 -9.65
N THR A 61 -9.83 -16.30 -9.53
CA THR A 61 -9.51 -17.05 -8.32
C THR A 61 -8.07 -17.56 -8.36
N THR A 62 -7.48 -17.67 -9.55
CA THR A 62 -6.08 -18.02 -9.76
C THR A 62 -5.35 -16.94 -10.56
N VAL A 63 -4.03 -17.02 -10.57
CA VAL A 63 -3.18 -16.09 -11.35
C VAL A 63 -3.30 -16.40 -12.84
N GLU A 64 -3.51 -17.66 -13.19
CA GLU A 64 -3.72 -18.15 -14.55
C GLU A 64 -4.99 -17.54 -15.15
N GLU A 65 -6.10 -17.52 -14.41
CA GLU A 65 -7.33 -16.86 -14.87
C GLU A 65 -7.13 -15.35 -15.11
N ILE A 66 -6.31 -14.69 -14.29
CA ILE A 66 -5.95 -13.27 -14.52
C ILE A 66 -5.18 -13.14 -15.84
N ARG A 67 -4.18 -14.01 -16.06
CA ARG A 67 -3.38 -14.03 -17.30
C ARG A 67 -4.27 -14.24 -18.53
N ASP A 68 -5.18 -15.21 -18.49
CA ASP A 68 -6.08 -15.52 -19.60
C ASP A 68 -6.95 -14.31 -19.97
N TYR A 69 -7.54 -13.64 -18.97
CA TYR A 69 -8.28 -12.40 -19.24
C TYR A 69 -7.40 -11.31 -19.85
N LEU A 70 -6.19 -11.09 -19.32
CA LEU A 70 -5.29 -10.06 -19.83
C LEU A 70 -4.86 -10.35 -21.28
N LYS A 71 -4.75 -11.63 -21.67
CA LYS A 71 -4.44 -12.04 -23.03
C LYS A 71 -5.61 -11.85 -24.00
N GLU A 72 -6.84 -12.11 -23.57
CA GLU A 72 -8.03 -12.00 -24.43
C GLU A 72 -8.52 -10.55 -24.64
N LEU A 73 -8.41 -9.71 -23.61
CA LEU A 73 -8.98 -8.36 -23.60
C LEU A 73 -8.56 -7.46 -24.79
N PRO A 74 -7.28 -7.41 -25.21
CA PRO A 74 -6.83 -6.59 -26.34
C PRO A 74 -7.59 -6.94 -27.63
N GLY A 75 -7.72 -8.24 -27.94
CA GLY A 75 -8.40 -8.73 -29.13
C GLY A 75 -9.92 -8.49 -29.11
N ILE A 76 -10.54 -8.58 -27.94
CA ILE A 76 -11.99 -8.33 -27.76
C ILE A 76 -12.29 -6.83 -27.87
N LEU A 77 -11.52 -6.00 -27.16
CA LEU A 77 -11.86 -4.59 -26.99
C LEU A 77 -11.37 -3.72 -28.15
N LYS A 78 -10.21 -4.04 -28.75
CA LYS A 78 -9.60 -3.30 -29.88
C LYS A 78 -9.51 -1.79 -29.61
N THR A 79 -8.99 -1.44 -28.44
CA THR A 79 -8.80 -0.05 -27.97
C THR A 79 -7.54 0.04 -27.11
N LYS A 80 -7.10 1.25 -26.75
CA LYS A 80 -5.97 1.42 -25.83
C LYS A 80 -6.33 0.89 -24.44
N LEU A 81 -5.47 0.08 -23.83
CA LEU A 81 -5.67 -0.47 -22.49
C LEU A 81 -4.58 0.03 -21.55
N LEU A 82 -5.01 0.48 -20.37
CA LEU A 82 -4.12 0.82 -19.26
C LEU A 82 -4.22 -0.29 -18.21
N LEU A 83 -3.10 -0.70 -17.59
CA LEU A 83 -3.09 -1.77 -16.59
C LEU A 83 -2.59 -1.27 -15.23
N PHE A 84 -3.47 -1.31 -14.23
CA PHE A 84 -3.24 -0.77 -12.89
C PHE A 84 -3.33 -1.88 -11.84
N THR A 85 -2.62 -1.71 -10.73
CA THR A 85 -2.68 -2.62 -9.59
C THR A 85 -2.30 -1.95 -8.27
N ASP A 86 -2.70 -2.55 -7.15
CA ASP A 86 -2.60 -1.96 -5.81
C ASP A 86 -1.94 -2.87 -4.76
N THR A 87 -1.31 -3.97 -5.16
CA THR A 87 -0.57 -4.84 -4.24
C THR A 87 0.77 -5.28 -4.83
N ASP A 88 1.73 -5.59 -3.96
CA ASP A 88 3.06 -6.02 -4.39
C ASP A 88 3.01 -7.39 -5.09
N ARG A 89 2.11 -8.28 -4.65
CA ARG A 89 1.87 -9.59 -5.29
C ARG A 89 1.45 -9.44 -6.76
N THR A 90 0.52 -8.53 -7.03
CA THR A 90 -0.01 -8.31 -8.37
C THR A 90 0.93 -7.46 -9.23
N LEU A 91 1.72 -6.56 -8.63
CA LEU A 91 2.81 -5.88 -9.31
C LEU A 91 3.89 -6.87 -9.75
N GLN A 92 4.28 -7.81 -8.87
CA GLN A 92 5.23 -8.87 -9.20
C GLN A 92 4.71 -9.75 -10.34
N PHE A 93 3.42 -10.10 -10.34
CA PHE A 93 2.80 -10.79 -11.45
C PHE A 93 2.93 -10.01 -12.78
N ILE A 94 2.68 -8.70 -12.77
CA ILE A 94 2.87 -7.86 -13.96
C ILE A 94 4.32 -7.90 -14.42
N PHE A 95 5.29 -7.71 -13.52
CA PHE A 95 6.71 -7.74 -13.86
C PHE A 95 7.18 -9.11 -14.39
N SER A 96 6.64 -10.21 -13.87
CA SER A 96 6.95 -11.56 -14.38
C SER A 96 6.34 -11.87 -15.75
N ASN A 97 5.42 -11.05 -16.26
CA ASN A 97 4.83 -11.19 -17.59
C ASN A 97 4.99 -9.88 -18.39
N TRP A 98 6.05 -9.10 -18.11
CA TRP A 98 6.20 -7.73 -18.59
C TRP A 98 6.20 -7.63 -20.10
N GLU A 99 6.94 -8.52 -20.77
CA GLU A 99 7.13 -8.50 -22.22
C GLU A 99 5.80 -8.62 -22.96
N GLU A 100 4.99 -9.64 -22.64
CA GLU A 100 3.66 -9.85 -23.24
C GLU A 100 2.68 -8.72 -22.89
N LEU A 101 2.72 -8.24 -21.63
CA LEU A 101 1.79 -7.19 -21.20
C LEU A 101 2.13 -5.82 -21.79
N ALA A 102 3.41 -5.47 -21.93
CA ALA A 102 3.85 -4.16 -22.44
C ALA A 102 3.50 -3.96 -23.93
N GLU A 103 3.29 -5.04 -24.69
CA GLU A 103 2.82 -4.97 -26.08
C GLU A 103 1.37 -4.48 -26.20
N HIS A 104 0.56 -4.69 -25.17
CA HIS A 104 -0.88 -4.45 -25.22
C HIS A 104 -1.39 -3.44 -24.19
N TYR A 105 -0.62 -3.20 -23.14
CA TYR A 105 -1.01 -2.36 -22.00
C TYR A 105 0.02 -1.25 -21.75
N GLN A 106 -0.48 -0.03 -21.56
CA GLN A 106 0.32 1.03 -20.96
C GLN A 106 0.18 0.95 -19.43
N MET A 107 1.31 1.05 -18.72
CA MET A 107 1.38 0.77 -17.29
C MET A 107 2.03 1.95 -16.55
N PRO A 108 1.50 2.38 -15.39
CA PRO A 108 2.14 3.40 -14.57
C PRO A 108 3.21 2.78 -13.66
N PHE A 109 3.97 1.81 -14.18
CA PHE A 109 4.98 1.02 -13.49
C PHE A 109 6.17 0.82 -14.43
N SER A 110 7.36 0.54 -13.89
CA SER A 110 8.53 0.15 -14.68
C SER A 110 9.33 -0.93 -13.96
N LYS A 111 9.80 -1.94 -14.71
CA LYS A 111 10.72 -2.97 -14.21
C LYS A 111 12.12 -2.42 -13.90
N ASP A 112 12.44 -1.23 -14.40
CA ASP A 112 13.74 -0.60 -14.22
C ASP A 112 13.85 0.16 -12.88
N ASN A 113 12.72 0.33 -12.17
CA ASN A 113 12.64 1.01 -10.88
C ASN A 113 13.25 0.22 -9.70
N VAL A 114 13.87 -0.92 -9.98
CA VAL A 114 14.46 -1.85 -9.01
C VAL A 114 15.43 -1.19 -8.04
N THR A 115 16.12 -0.11 -8.43
CA THR A 115 17.03 0.63 -7.54
C THR A 115 16.35 1.14 -6.27
N LEU A 116 15.11 1.62 -6.36
CA LEU A 116 14.37 2.14 -5.21
C LEU A 116 13.39 1.12 -4.60
N ILE A 117 12.79 0.25 -5.41
CA ILE A 117 11.79 -0.72 -4.95
C ILE A 117 12.43 -1.88 -4.19
N ASP A 118 13.59 -2.36 -4.65
CA ASP A 118 14.28 -3.46 -3.99
C ASP A 118 15.05 -2.94 -2.75
N LYS A 119 14.85 -3.60 -1.61
CA LYS A 119 15.42 -3.15 -0.33
C LYS A 119 16.94 -3.30 -0.26
N GLU A 120 17.53 -4.23 -1.01
CA GLU A 120 18.98 -4.40 -1.03
C GLU A 120 19.61 -3.36 -1.95
N ARG A 121 19.07 -3.18 -3.16
CA ARG A 121 19.53 -2.15 -4.09
C ARG A 121 19.36 -0.73 -3.54
N LEU A 122 18.25 -0.46 -2.84
CA LEU A 122 18.06 0.82 -2.16
C LEU A 122 19.13 1.06 -1.10
N SER A 123 19.51 0.02 -0.35
CA SER A 123 20.56 0.14 0.68
C SER A 123 21.93 0.42 0.06
N LEU A 124 22.25 -0.19 -1.08
CA LEU A 124 23.49 0.05 -1.82
C LEU A 124 23.51 1.47 -2.40
N TYR A 125 22.43 1.86 -3.08
CA TYR A 125 22.28 3.21 -3.63
C TYR A 125 22.41 4.30 -2.54
N ALA A 126 21.80 4.06 -1.38
CA ALA A 126 21.84 4.99 -0.25
C ALA A 126 23.24 5.20 0.33
N ALA A 127 24.08 4.16 0.32
CA ALA A 127 25.47 4.24 0.79
C ALA A 127 26.31 5.20 -0.06
N GLU A 128 25.98 5.33 -1.34
CA GLU A 128 26.69 6.19 -2.31
C GLU A 128 26.09 7.60 -2.42
N ASN A 129 24.78 7.75 -2.17
CA ASN A 129 24.02 8.97 -2.52
C ASN A 129 23.46 9.75 -1.31
N LYS A 130 24.05 9.59 -0.12
CA LYS A 130 23.67 10.31 1.13
C LYS A 130 22.16 10.20 1.47
N VAL A 131 21.53 9.09 1.13
CA VAL A 131 20.14 8.82 1.51
C VAL A 131 20.14 8.16 2.87
N ALA A 132 19.47 8.76 3.86
CA ALA A 132 19.33 8.14 5.17
C ALA A 132 18.39 6.92 5.06
N VAL A 133 18.97 5.72 5.12
CA VAL A 133 18.23 4.44 5.25
C VAL A 133 18.72 3.69 6.50
N PRO A 134 17.91 2.83 7.12
CA PRO A 134 18.38 2.02 8.23
C PRO A 134 19.53 1.12 7.78
N LYS A 135 20.70 1.22 8.43
CA LYS A 135 21.83 0.33 8.13
C LYS A 135 21.43 -1.13 8.29
N LYS A 136 21.89 -1.99 7.39
CA LYS A 136 21.74 -3.45 7.49
C LYS A 136 23.04 -4.06 8.02
N PHE A 137 22.90 -5.17 8.72
CA PHE A 137 24.00 -5.97 9.25
C PHE A 137 23.77 -7.43 8.89
N THR A 138 24.82 -8.15 8.51
CA THR A 138 24.73 -9.59 8.19
C THR A 138 24.97 -10.47 9.41
N SER A 139 25.72 -9.96 10.40
CA SER A 139 25.99 -10.61 11.67
C SER A 139 26.19 -9.59 12.81
N VAL A 140 26.12 -10.05 14.06
CA VAL A 140 26.32 -9.15 15.22
C VAL A 140 27.77 -8.66 15.33
N GLU A 141 28.72 -9.38 14.75
CA GLU A 141 30.14 -8.99 14.73
C GLU A 141 30.39 -7.68 13.96
N GLU A 142 29.57 -7.39 12.93
CA GLU A 142 29.66 -6.16 12.14
C GLU A 142 29.11 -4.93 12.87
N VAL A 143 28.35 -5.13 13.96
CA VAL A 143 27.66 -4.06 14.68
C VAL A 143 28.64 -3.38 15.65
N ARG A 144 28.89 -2.08 15.44
CA ARG A 144 29.69 -1.27 16.38
C ARG A 144 28.82 -0.80 17.54
N GLU A 145 29.43 -0.49 18.68
CA GLU A 145 28.73 0.06 19.86
C GLU A 145 27.87 1.30 19.51
N SER A 146 28.37 2.16 18.60
CA SER A 146 27.64 3.36 18.13
C SER A 146 26.40 3.06 17.28
N ASP A 147 26.27 1.85 16.74
CA ASP A 147 25.16 1.47 15.87
C ASP A 147 23.92 0.97 16.66
N PHE A 148 24.06 0.68 17.96
CA PHE A 148 22.94 0.32 18.82
C PHE A 148 22.00 1.50 19.13
N PRO A 149 20.70 1.24 19.39
CA PRO A 149 20.05 -0.08 19.31
C PRO A 149 19.87 -0.56 17.87
N ILE A 150 19.84 -1.89 17.71
CA ILE A 150 19.49 -2.58 16.47
C ILE A 150 18.18 -3.34 16.65
N ILE A 151 17.54 -3.71 15.55
CA ILE A 151 16.34 -4.55 15.55
C ILE A 151 16.62 -5.82 14.73
N ILE A 152 16.31 -6.96 15.33
CA ILE A 152 16.39 -8.29 14.69
C ILE A 152 14.97 -8.81 14.53
N LYS A 153 14.55 -9.10 13.30
CA LYS A 153 13.19 -9.54 13.00
C LYS A 153 13.16 -10.62 11.92
N PRO A 154 12.21 -11.57 11.97
CA PRO A 154 12.06 -12.57 10.93
C PRO A 154 11.67 -11.93 9.59
N ILE A 155 12.13 -12.52 8.49
CA ILE A 155 11.72 -12.13 7.13
C ILE A 155 10.24 -12.48 6.91
N ASN A 156 9.81 -13.65 7.41
CA ASN A 156 8.45 -14.14 7.27
C ASN A 156 7.72 -14.12 8.62
N HIS A 157 6.63 -13.35 8.70
CA HIS A 157 5.86 -13.16 9.93
C HIS A 157 4.98 -14.35 10.33
N ASP A 158 4.87 -15.40 9.52
CA ASP A 158 3.97 -16.55 9.76
C ASP A 158 4.56 -17.63 10.68
N GLN A 159 5.82 -17.52 11.11
CA GLN A 159 6.42 -18.46 12.04
C GLN A 159 6.03 -18.11 13.48
N GLN A 160 5.00 -18.78 14.00
CA GLN A 160 4.41 -18.61 15.35
C GLN A 160 5.38 -18.81 16.54
N GLN A 161 6.66 -19.07 16.29
CA GLN A 161 7.63 -19.50 17.32
C GLN A 161 8.46 -18.35 17.91
N THR A 162 8.36 -17.11 17.43
CA THR A 162 9.17 -15.97 17.92
C THR A 162 8.37 -14.68 18.06
N GLU A 163 8.85 -13.75 18.89
CA GLU A 163 8.32 -12.39 18.90
C GLU A 163 8.53 -11.72 17.53
N LYS A 164 7.66 -10.77 17.17
CA LYS A 164 7.65 -10.17 15.82
C LYS A 164 8.91 -9.37 15.48
N ALA A 165 9.65 -8.91 16.49
CA ALA A 165 10.96 -8.28 16.37
C ALA A 165 11.57 -8.06 17.77
N TYR A 166 12.89 -8.18 17.89
CA TYR A 166 13.65 -7.88 19.10
C TYR A 166 14.47 -6.61 18.90
N ILE A 167 14.30 -5.63 19.80
CA ILE A 167 15.14 -4.43 19.84
C ILE A 167 16.29 -4.72 20.82
N CYS A 168 17.50 -4.81 20.30
CA CYS A 168 18.71 -5.10 21.07
C CYS A 168 19.44 -3.79 21.34
N TYR A 169 19.70 -3.49 22.61
CA TYR A 169 20.37 -2.25 23.03
C TYR A 169 21.87 -2.41 23.19
N ASP A 170 22.36 -3.65 23.18
CA ASP A 170 23.78 -3.99 23.35
C ASP A 170 24.14 -5.25 22.56
N LYS A 171 25.45 -5.49 22.42
CA LYS A 171 25.98 -6.65 21.69
C LYS A 171 25.58 -7.99 22.30
N LYS A 172 25.49 -8.07 23.62
CA LYS A 172 25.17 -9.31 24.35
C LYS A 172 23.76 -9.80 23.99
N THR A 173 22.78 -8.92 24.05
CA THR A 173 21.38 -9.21 23.71
C THR A 173 21.22 -9.52 22.23
N ALA A 174 21.94 -8.81 21.35
CA ALA A 174 21.95 -9.09 19.93
C ALA A 174 22.44 -10.52 19.61
N ILE A 175 23.56 -10.96 20.21
CA ILE A 175 24.09 -12.34 20.04
C ILE A 175 23.05 -13.37 20.47
N GLN A 176 22.37 -13.16 21.61
CA GLN A 176 21.36 -14.10 22.11
C GLN A 176 20.21 -14.29 21.12
N HIS A 177 19.71 -13.20 20.55
CA HIS A 177 18.60 -13.24 19.59
C HIS A 177 19.02 -13.77 18.21
N GLU A 178 20.22 -13.43 17.75
CA GLU A 178 20.78 -14.01 16.52
C GLU A 178 20.89 -15.54 16.64
N GLN A 179 21.49 -16.03 17.74
CA GLN A 179 21.61 -17.46 18.01
C GLN A 179 20.25 -18.15 18.15
N LEU A 180 19.25 -17.48 18.73
CA LEU A 180 17.88 -17.99 18.79
C LEU A 180 17.31 -18.21 17.39
N PHE A 181 17.34 -17.20 16.52
CA PHE A 181 16.81 -17.34 15.16
C PHE A 181 17.56 -18.39 14.34
N ARG A 182 18.89 -18.45 14.45
CA ARG A 182 19.70 -19.50 13.80
C ARG A 182 19.32 -20.90 14.29
N ARG A 183 19.18 -21.11 15.60
CA ARG A 183 18.76 -22.41 16.17
C ARG A 183 17.37 -22.84 15.71
N LEU A 184 16.46 -21.89 15.51
CA LEU A 184 15.10 -22.15 15.04
C LEU A 184 15.00 -22.26 13.51
N ASN A 185 16.11 -22.10 12.77
CA ASN A 185 16.12 -22.02 11.30
C ASN A 185 15.11 -20.99 10.76
N VAL A 186 14.98 -19.86 11.45
CA VAL A 186 14.09 -18.75 11.08
C VAL A 186 14.92 -17.75 10.28
N PRO A 187 14.63 -17.49 8.99
CA PRO A 187 15.29 -16.42 8.25
C PRO A 187 14.98 -15.07 8.89
N PHE A 188 16.02 -14.27 9.17
CA PHE A 188 15.89 -12.99 9.86
C PHE A 188 16.71 -11.89 9.18
N ILE A 189 16.38 -10.64 9.50
CA ILE A 189 17.20 -9.48 9.16
C ILE A 189 17.61 -8.74 10.42
N MET A 190 18.81 -8.16 10.36
CA MET A 190 19.36 -7.30 11.39
C MET A 190 19.58 -5.91 10.78
N GLN A 191 19.03 -4.90 11.43
CA GLN A 191 19.10 -3.54 10.92
C GLN A 191 19.17 -2.53 12.07
N GLN A 192 19.65 -1.33 11.79
CA GLN A 192 19.59 -0.20 12.70
C GLN A 192 18.14 0.04 13.15
N TYR A 193 17.94 0.21 14.46
CA TYR A 193 16.64 0.60 14.96
C TYR A 193 16.45 2.12 14.78
N VAL A 194 15.52 2.48 13.91
CA VAL A 194 15.06 3.87 13.77
C VAL A 194 14.08 4.14 14.90
N SER A 195 14.55 4.85 15.93
CA SER A 195 13.75 5.19 17.11
C SER A 195 12.52 6.01 16.73
N GLY A 196 11.40 5.69 17.36
CA GLY A 196 10.19 6.49 17.21
C GLY A 196 8.93 5.65 17.21
N ASN A 197 7.82 6.31 17.53
CA ASN A 197 6.50 5.70 17.52
C ASN A 197 5.95 5.59 16.10
N VAL A 198 4.87 4.81 15.94
CA VAL A 198 4.17 4.68 14.64
C VAL A 198 3.71 6.04 14.10
N ASN A 199 3.46 7.02 14.97
CA ASN A 199 3.01 8.35 14.58
C ASN A 199 4.09 9.24 13.98
N GLN A 200 5.32 8.74 13.85
CA GLN A 200 6.46 9.37 13.18
C GLN A 200 6.74 8.73 11.81
N ILE A 201 5.84 7.88 11.34
CA ILE A 201 5.88 7.32 10.00
C ILE A 201 5.07 8.20 9.06
N TYR A 202 5.70 8.61 7.97
CA TYR A 202 5.13 9.48 6.93
C TYR A 202 5.08 8.71 5.62
N ASN A 203 3.98 8.82 4.90
CA ASN A 203 3.81 8.24 3.58
C ASN A 203 3.64 9.36 2.56
N LEU A 204 4.23 9.20 1.39
CA LEU A 204 4.12 10.13 0.28
C LEU A 204 3.85 9.35 -1.01
N LEU A 205 2.69 9.58 -1.61
CA LEU A 205 2.35 9.01 -2.91
C LEU A 205 2.76 10.00 -4.01
N LEU A 206 3.63 9.55 -4.91
CA LEU A 206 4.08 10.27 -6.09
C LEU A 206 3.81 9.45 -7.35
N TYR A 207 3.83 10.13 -8.49
CA TYR A 207 3.93 9.51 -9.81
C TYR A 207 4.91 10.31 -10.66
N ARG A 208 5.90 9.65 -11.26
CA ARG A 208 6.79 10.28 -12.25
C ARG A 208 6.46 9.76 -13.64
N GLY A 209 6.01 10.64 -14.53
CA GLY A 209 5.72 10.31 -15.92
C GLY A 209 7.00 10.13 -16.75
N LYS A 210 6.85 9.64 -17.98
CA LYS A 210 8.00 9.42 -18.90
C LYS A 210 8.72 10.71 -19.28
N SER A 211 8.01 11.85 -19.27
CA SER A 211 8.59 13.18 -19.47
C SER A 211 9.49 13.64 -18.32
N GLY A 212 9.52 12.91 -17.20
CA GLY A 212 10.23 13.25 -15.98
C GLY A 212 9.47 14.18 -15.04
N GLN A 213 8.27 14.64 -15.43
CA GLN A 213 7.38 15.42 -14.57
C GLN A 213 6.85 14.54 -13.42
N VAL A 214 6.71 15.14 -12.24
CA VAL A 214 6.26 14.44 -11.02
C VAL A 214 4.93 15.03 -10.55
N LEU A 215 3.94 14.16 -10.38
CA LEU A 215 2.68 14.44 -9.71
C LEU A 215 2.78 14.05 -8.24
N ILE A 216 2.19 14.87 -7.37
CA ILE A 216 2.04 14.53 -5.95
C ILE A 216 0.60 14.10 -5.70
N GLY A 217 0.42 12.87 -5.25
CA GLY A 217 -0.88 12.30 -4.93
C GLY A 217 -1.35 12.78 -3.56
N PHE A 218 -0.60 12.43 -2.51
CA PHE A 218 -0.84 12.89 -1.15
C PHE A 218 0.38 12.68 -0.26
N GLY A 219 0.49 13.50 0.79
CA GLY A 219 1.31 13.23 1.96
C GLY A 219 0.42 12.86 3.16
N SER A 220 0.83 11.88 3.94
CA SER A 220 0.14 11.48 5.17
C SER A 220 1.11 11.10 6.27
N ARG A 221 0.64 11.20 7.51
CA ARG A 221 1.32 10.68 8.70
C ARG A 221 0.46 9.61 9.35
N LYS A 222 1.06 8.47 9.64
CA LYS A 222 0.40 7.35 10.31
C LYS A 222 0.00 7.82 11.72
N LEU A 223 -1.17 7.42 12.20
CA LEU A 223 -1.60 7.67 13.58
C LEU A 223 -1.53 6.38 14.38
N ARG A 224 -1.99 5.28 13.77
CA ARG A 224 -2.05 3.94 14.35
C ARG A 224 -1.85 2.90 13.25
N SER A 225 -1.42 1.71 13.63
CA SER A 225 -1.24 0.56 12.73
C SER A 225 -1.84 -0.69 13.32
N PHE A 226 -2.26 -1.60 12.45
CA PHE A 226 -2.60 -2.96 12.83
C PHE A 226 -1.96 -3.97 11.88
N PRO A 227 -1.22 -4.98 12.40
CA PRO A 227 -0.83 -5.19 13.79
C PRO A 227 -0.05 -4.02 14.43
N LEU A 228 -0.04 -3.95 15.77
CA LEU A 228 0.64 -2.89 16.51
C LEU A 228 2.12 -2.85 16.13
N ASN A 229 2.68 -1.64 15.94
CA ASN A 229 4.07 -1.33 15.61
C ASN A 229 4.64 -1.87 14.28
N TYR A 230 4.04 -2.91 13.69
CA TYR A 230 4.60 -3.62 12.53
C TYR A 230 3.61 -3.81 11.38
N GLY A 231 2.39 -3.27 11.51
CA GLY A 231 1.33 -3.43 10.52
C GLY A 231 1.15 -2.25 9.57
N THR A 232 0.25 -2.44 8.63
CA THR A 232 -0.28 -1.37 7.78
C THR A 232 -1.00 -0.33 8.63
N GLY A 233 -0.96 0.94 8.20
CA GLY A 233 -1.69 2.01 8.88
C GLY A 233 -3.19 1.69 8.97
N SER A 234 -3.75 1.74 10.18
CA SER A 234 -5.20 1.62 10.45
C SER A 234 -5.88 2.98 10.49
N ALA A 235 -5.12 4.01 10.87
CA ALA A 235 -5.51 5.41 10.77
C ALA A 235 -4.31 6.24 10.31
N GLN A 236 -4.54 7.18 9.40
CA GLN A 236 -3.55 8.15 8.93
C GLN A 236 -4.20 9.51 8.75
N ILE A 237 -3.43 10.58 8.93
CA ILE A 237 -3.89 11.95 8.70
C ILE A 237 -3.11 12.56 7.54
N THR A 238 -3.79 13.31 6.68
CA THR A 238 -3.12 14.06 5.61
C THR A 238 -2.17 15.08 6.22
N GLU A 239 -0.92 15.02 5.82
CA GLU A 239 0.15 15.87 6.32
C GLU A 239 1.21 16.00 5.23
N TYR A 240 1.30 17.19 4.65
CA TYR A 240 2.35 17.49 3.69
C TYR A 240 3.64 17.80 4.44
N ASN A 241 4.72 17.15 4.04
CA ASN A 241 6.05 17.37 4.57
C ASN A 241 6.97 17.72 3.40
N GLU A 242 7.47 18.95 3.41
CA GLU A 242 8.24 19.51 2.30
C GLU A 242 9.59 18.83 2.14
N GLU A 243 10.29 18.55 3.25
CA GLU A 243 11.60 17.91 3.26
C GLU A 243 11.57 16.54 2.58
N ILE A 244 10.69 15.63 3.03
CA ILE A 244 10.59 14.30 2.41
C ILE A 244 10.06 14.36 0.98
N SER A 245 9.26 15.39 0.65
CA SER A 245 8.74 15.57 -0.72
C SER A 245 9.85 15.96 -1.68
N GLN A 246 10.66 16.96 -1.33
CA GLN A 246 11.80 17.38 -2.15
C GLN A 246 12.82 16.24 -2.28
N GLN A 247 13.14 15.55 -1.17
CA GLN A 247 14.03 14.40 -1.18
C GLN A 247 13.51 13.28 -2.09
N SER A 248 12.23 12.91 -1.98
CA SER A 248 11.62 11.86 -2.81
C SER A 248 11.62 12.23 -4.29
N ILE A 249 11.25 13.47 -4.63
CA ILE A 249 11.25 13.96 -6.02
C ILE A 249 12.66 13.90 -6.60
N GLN A 250 13.67 14.28 -5.83
CA GLN A 250 15.07 14.21 -6.26
C GLN A 250 15.49 12.76 -6.52
N LEU A 251 15.17 11.83 -5.62
CA LEU A 251 15.46 10.40 -5.79
C LEU A 251 14.80 9.83 -7.06
N LEU A 252 13.55 10.19 -7.35
CA LEU A 252 12.87 9.77 -8.58
C LEU A 252 13.57 10.28 -9.83
N LYS A 253 14.15 11.49 -9.80
CA LYS A 253 14.91 12.06 -10.92
C LYS A 253 16.26 11.37 -11.10
N GLU A 254 17.04 11.23 -10.03
CA GLU A 254 18.40 10.67 -10.07
C GLU A 254 18.42 9.21 -10.50
N THR A 255 17.39 8.45 -10.14
CA THR A 255 17.24 7.04 -10.53
C THR A 255 16.47 6.84 -11.84
N ASN A 256 16.08 7.92 -12.52
CA ASN A 256 15.21 7.89 -13.69
C ASN A 256 13.91 7.07 -13.48
N TYR A 257 13.40 7.06 -12.25
CA TYR A 257 12.21 6.30 -11.88
C TYR A 257 11.00 6.69 -12.73
N CYS A 258 10.24 5.72 -13.23
CA CYS A 258 9.03 5.97 -14.01
C CYS A 258 7.85 5.19 -13.44
N GLY A 259 6.76 5.87 -13.12
CA GLY A 259 5.53 5.29 -12.58
C GLY A 259 5.19 5.75 -11.17
N VAL A 260 4.28 5.01 -10.54
CA VAL A 260 3.78 5.25 -9.19
C VAL A 260 4.83 4.85 -8.15
N ALA A 261 5.06 5.73 -7.17
CA ALA A 261 5.94 5.45 -6.03
C ALA A 261 5.27 5.92 -4.73
N GLU A 262 5.02 5.01 -3.80
CA GLU A 262 4.71 5.36 -2.41
C GLU A 262 5.98 5.25 -1.57
N PHE A 263 6.47 6.39 -1.09
CA PHE A 263 7.58 6.44 -0.14
C PHE A 263 7.05 6.30 1.29
N GLU A 264 7.71 5.50 2.12
CA GLU A 264 7.52 5.46 3.56
C GLU A 264 8.79 5.93 4.27
N TYR A 265 8.67 7.01 5.03
CA TYR A 265 9.73 7.55 5.87
C TYR A 265 9.40 7.36 7.34
N LYS A 266 10.43 7.25 8.18
CA LYS A 266 10.29 7.35 9.64
C LYS A 266 11.22 8.44 10.17
N TYR A 267 10.63 9.40 10.88
CA TYR A 267 11.40 10.45 11.55
C TYR A 267 12.05 9.91 12.82
N CYS A 268 13.36 10.12 12.95
CA CYS A 268 14.16 9.69 14.09
C CYS A 268 14.48 10.89 14.98
N VAL A 269 13.71 11.09 16.07
CA VAL A 269 13.92 12.22 17.00
C VAL A 269 15.35 12.32 17.52
N LYS A 270 15.97 11.18 17.84
CA LYS A 270 17.34 11.16 18.38
C LYS A 270 18.39 11.66 17.39
N ARG A 271 18.11 11.57 16.08
CA ARG A 271 19.06 11.92 15.00
C ARG A 271 18.59 13.12 14.20
N ASP A 272 17.42 13.67 14.54
CA ASP A 272 16.77 14.79 13.89
C ASP A 272 16.74 14.68 12.35
N CYS A 273 16.35 13.50 11.84
CA CYS A 273 16.28 13.26 10.40
C CYS A 273 15.27 12.17 10.02
N TYR A 274 14.86 12.18 8.75
CA TYR A 274 13.99 11.17 8.16
C TYR A 274 14.79 10.02 7.57
N PHE A 275 14.45 8.79 7.97
CA PHE A 275 14.97 7.58 7.35
C PHE A 275 13.96 7.07 6.33
N LEU A 276 14.39 6.86 5.09
CA LEU A 276 13.61 6.17 4.07
C LEU A 276 13.57 4.68 4.42
N ILE A 277 12.36 4.16 4.64
CA ILE A 277 12.11 2.79 5.09
C ILE A 277 11.80 1.88 3.89
N GLU A 278 11.00 2.37 2.95
CA GLU A 278 10.53 1.60 1.80
C GLU A 278 10.02 2.51 0.68
N VAL A 279 10.14 2.06 -0.56
CA VAL A 279 9.46 2.64 -1.73
C VAL A 279 8.64 1.55 -2.40
N ASN A 280 7.32 1.70 -2.44
CA ASN A 280 6.43 0.74 -3.09
C ASN A 280 6.06 1.23 -4.49
N GLY A 281 6.34 0.42 -5.53
CA GLY A 281 6.08 0.76 -6.93
C GLY A 281 4.64 0.56 -7.41
N ARG A 282 3.66 0.66 -6.50
CA ARG A 282 2.24 0.40 -6.76
C ARG A 282 1.35 1.37 -6.00
N PHE A 283 0.09 1.45 -6.42
CA PHE A 283 -0.89 2.27 -5.72
C PHE A 283 -1.15 1.76 -4.30
N PRO A 284 -1.15 2.63 -3.28
CA PRO A 284 -1.29 2.20 -1.90
C PRO A 284 -2.73 2.02 -1.44
N LEU A 285 -2.90 1.38 -0.29
CA LEU A 285 -4.20 1.17 0.37
C LEU A 285 -4.96 2.48 0.62
N GLN A 286 -4.22 3.57 0.84
CA GLN A 286 -4.73 4.88 1.21
C GLN A 286 -5.19 5.71 -0.01
N CYS A 287 -5.21 5.14 -1.22
CA CYS A 287 -5.65 5.84 -2.44
C CYS A 287 -7.03 6.53 -2.32
N ALA A 288 -7.90 6.11 -1.40
CA ALA A 288 -9.16 6.79 -1.14
C ALA A 288 -8.98 8.28 -0.74
N LEU A 289 -7.83 8.64 -0.16
CA LEU A 289 -7.46 10.03 0.15
C LEU A 289 -7.45 10.93 -1.09
N LEU A 290 -7.06 10.40 -2.26
CA LEU A 290 -6.97 11.14 -3.53
C LEU A 290 -8.27 11.87 -3.84
N SER A 291 -9.42 11.21 -3.62
CA SER A 291 -10.75 11.80 -3.84
C SER A 291 -11.00 13.12 -3.10
N LYS A 292 -10.22 13.40 -2.05
CA LYS A 292 -10.33 14.61 -1.24
C LYS A 292 -9.13 15.55 -1.38
N VAL A 293 -7.95 15.03 -1.69
CA VAL A 293 -6.70 15.83 -1.74
C VAL A 293 -6.21 16.10 -3.15
N ASN A 294 -6.23 15.11 -4.05
CA ASN A 294 -5.90 15.25 -5.47
C ASN A 294 -6.80 14.33 -6.30
N SER A 295 -8.03 14.78 -6.58
CA SER A 295 -9.00 13.89 -7.24
C SER A 295 -8.60 13.60 -8.70
N SER A 296 -7.88 14.51 -9.36
CA SER A 296 -7.40 14.37 -10.74
C SER A 296 -6.18 13.47 -10.87
N PHE A 297 -5.50 13.09 -9.78
CA PHE A 297 -4.25 12.32 -9.82
C PHE A 297 -4.33 11.06 -10.73
N ILE A 298 -5.35 10.22 -10.54
CA ILE A 298 -5.52 8.99 -11.33
C ILE A 298 -5.81 9.29 -12.80
N GLU A 299 -6.57 10.35 -13.07
CA GLU A 299 -6.89 10.79 -14.43
C GLU A 299 -5.65 11.34 -15.14
N ASN A 300 -4.86 12.16 -14.46
CA ASN A 300 -3.60 12.70 -14.98
C ASN A 300 -2.60 11.58 -15.32
N ILE A 301 -2.53 10.53 -14.50
CA ILE A 301 -1.75 9.32 -14.83
C ILE A 301 -2.29 8.66 -16.11
N CYS A 302 -3.61 8.53 -16.25
CA CYS A 302 -4.19 7.96 -17.46
C CYS A 302 -3.84 8.81 -18.69
N MET A 303 -3.91 10.14 -18.57
CA MET A 303 -3.55 11.05 -19.66
C MET A 303 -2.07 10.92 -20.02
N ASP A 304 -1.16 10.91 -19.04
CA ASP A 304 0.27 10.72 -19.30
C ASP A 304 0.55 9.41 -20.04
N LEU A 305 -0.08 8.30 -19.64
CA LEU A 305 0.08 7.02 -20.33
C LEU A 305 -0.47 7.02 -21.76
N LEU A 306 -1.43 7.91 -22.08
CA LEU A 306 -2.08 7.99 -23.38
C LEU A 306 -1.43 9.00 -24.33
N THR A 307 -0.86 10.09 -23.80
CA THR A 307 -0.34 11.24 -24.56
C THR A 307 1.11 11.61 -24.26
N VAL A 308 1.73 10.99 -23.24
CA VAL A 308 3.11 11.29 -22.77
C VAL A 308 3.27 12.76 -22.35
N SER A 309 2.23 13.31 -21.73
CA SER A 309 2.22 14.67 -21.21
C SER A 309 1.40 14.73 -19.93
N ILE A 310 2.01 15.21 -18.86
CA ILE A 310 1.27 15.62 -17.67
C ILE A 310 0.80 17.06 -17.89
N PRO A 311 -0.48 17.40 -17.64
CA PRO A 311 -0.91 18.79 -17.65
C PRO A 311 0.01 19.63 -16.75
N GLN A 312 0.52 20.77 -17.26
CA GLN A 312 1.45 21.64 -16.51
C GLN A 312 0.82 22.17 -15.21
N ASP A 313 -0.50 22.32 -15.20
CA ASP A 313 -1.28 22.67 -14.01
C ASP A 313 -1.60 21.39 -13.22
N ASP A 314 -0.61 20.80 -12.52
CA ASP A 314 -0.95 19.90 -11.40
C ASP A 314 -1.26 20.77 -10.18
N PRO A 315 -2.53 20.89 -9.75
CA PRO A 315 -2.94 21.81 -8.70
C PRO A 315 -2.46 21.41 -7.29
N PHE A 316 -1.46 20.54 -7.15
CA PHE A 316 -1.06 19.98 -5.86
C PHE A 316 -0.19 20.90 -4.99
N TYR A 317 -0.57 22.17 -4.90
CA TYR A 317 -0.12 23.03 -3.82
C TYR A 317 -1.23 23.93 -3.25
N GLU A 318 -2.49 23.48 -3.25
CA GLU A 318 -3.38 23.98 -2.22
C GLU A 318 -3.07 23.25 -0.91
N LYS A 319 -2.33 23.93 -0.03
CA LYS A 319 -2.34 23.66 1.42
C LYS A 319 -3.81 23.66 1.89
N LYS A 320 -4.51 22.53 1.74
CA LYS A 320 -5.89 22.42 2.22
C LYS A 320 -5.86 22.64 3.71
N LYS A 321 -6.51 23.71 4.18
CA LYS A 321 -6.60 24.04 5.61
C LYS A 321 -7.21 22.90 6.43
N GLN A 322 -8.06 22.08 5.82
CA GLN A 322 -8.75 21.00 6.49
C GLN A 322 -8.02 19.66 6.35
N LYS A 323 -7.56 19.11 7.48
CA LYS A 323 -6.98 17.78 7.55
C LYS A 323 -8.03 16.68 7.35
N ILE A 324 -7.59 15.58 6.76
CA ILE A 324 -8.41 14.42 6.45
C ILE A 324 -7.78 13.21 7.12
N THR A 325 -8.58 12.47 7.89
CA THR A 325 -8.16 11.22 8.49
C THR A 325 -8.67 10.07 7.63
N TRP A 326 -7.74 9.34 7.01
CA TRP A 326 -8.03 8.02 6.47
C TRP A 326 -8.18 7.05 7.65
N LEU A 327 -9.34 6.40 7.78
CA LEU A 327 -9.65 5.57 8.94
C LEU A 327 -10.25 4.23 8.49
N TYR A 328 -9.50 3.15 8.69
CA TYR A 328 -10.05 1.80 8.60
C TYR A 328 -10.49 1.33 10.00
N LEU A 329 -11.71 1.68 10.37
CA LEU A 329 -12.24 1.57 11.74
C LEU A 329 -12.04 0.18 12.37
N ILE A 330 -12.27 -0.90 11.61
CA ILE A 330 -12.16 -2.27 12.14
C ILE A 330 -10.73 -2.56 12.61
N ASN A 331 -9.73 -2.27 11.77
CA ASN A 331 -8.33 -2.46 12.15
C ASN A 331 -7.88 -1.45 13.20
N ASP A 332 -8.45 -0.26 13.20
CA ASP A 332 -8.11 0.77 14.17
C ASP A 332 -8.57 0.40 15.58
N LEU A 333 -9.79 -0.13 15.73
CA LEU A 333 -10.28 -0.71 16.97
C LEU A 333 -9.43 -1.91 17.43
N ARG A 334 -8.99 -2.77 16.50
CA ARG A 334 -8.08 -3.88 16.82
C ARG A 334 -6.71 -3.39 17.29
N SER A 335 -6.19 -2.31 16.70
CA SER A 335 -4.96 -1.65 17.14
C SER A 335 -5.11 -1.08 18.55
N MET A 336 -6.18 -0.33 18.81
CA MET A 336 -6.46 0.23 20.14
C MET A 336 -6.61 -0.85 21.21
N ARG A 337 -7.31 -1.96 20.89
CA ARG A 337 -7.43 -3.11 21.78
C ARG A 337 -6.07 -3.77 22.05
N ALA A 338 -5.25 -3.99 21.01
CA ALA A 338 -3.91 -4.56 21.16
C ALA A 338 -2.97 -3.65 21.97
N ALA A 339 -3.21 -2.34 21.96
CA ALA A 339 -2.50 -1.36 22.77
C ALA A 339 -3.12 -1.16 24.18
N ASN A 340 -4.10 -1.97 24.59
CA ASN A 340 -4.80 -1.88 25.86
C ASN A 340 -5.38 -0.48 26.17
N ILE A 341 -5.82 0.25 25.14
CA ILE A 341 -6.45 1.56 25.32
C ILE A 341 -7.85 1.37 25.91
N LYS A 342 -8.13 2.04 27.04
CA LYS A 342 -9.45 2.04 27.69
C LYS A 342 -10.53 2.55 26.74
N ILE A 343 -11.73 1.99 26.81
CA ILE A 343 -12.84 2.34 25.90
C ILE A 343 -13.22 3.83 25.96
N THR A 344 -13.15 4.45 27.14
CA THR A 344 -13.37 5.89 27.34
C THR A 344 -12.36 6.74 26.56
N ASN A 345 -11.11 6.29 26.48
CA ASN A 345 -10.07 6.94 25.69
C ASN A 345 -10.26 6.69 24.19
N CYS A 346 -10.74 5.52 23.78
CA CYS A 346 -11.09 5.27 22.38
C CYS A 346 -12.18 6.24 21.90
N LEU A 347 -13.23 6.42 22.72
CA LEU A 347 -14.33 7.36 22.45
C LEU A 347 -13.82 8.79 22.32
N SER A 348 -12.98 9.25 23.26
CA SER A 348 -12.41 10.61 23.20
C SER A 348 -11.52 10.82 21.96
N ILE A 349 -10.73 9.81 21.57
CA ILE A 349 -9.93 9.84 20.34
C ILE A 349 -10.85 10.02 19.13
N TYR A 350 -11.88 9.18 18.97
CA TYR A 350 -12.76 9.27 17.81
C TYR A 350 -13.56 10.57 17.80
N LEU A 351 -14.10 11.01 18.94
CA LEU A 351 -14.77 12.30 19.07
C LEU A 351 -13.85 13.45 18.62
N ASN A 352 -12.59 13.44 19.04
CA ASN A 352 -11.63 14.43 18.61
C ASN A 352 -11.37 14.37 17.09
N VAL A 353 -11.18 13.18 16.52
CA VAL A 353 -10.96 13.00 15.08
C VAL A 353 -12.17 13.50 14.28
N PHE A 354 -13.40 13.17 14.69
CA PHE A 354 -14.64 13.63 14.04
C PHE A 354 -14.83 15.15 14.15
N ARG A 355 -14.39 15.77 15.25
CA ARG A 355 -14.48 17.23 15.45
C ARG A 355 -13.42 18.01 14.67
N THR A 356 -12.23 17.44 14.49
CA THR A 356 -11.06 18.16 13.96
C THR A 356 -10.74 17.85 12.51
N THR A 357 -11.24 16.73 11.96
CA THR A 357 -10.89 16.27 10.62
C THR A 357 -12.08 15.73 9.85
N LYS A 358 -12.00 15.74 8.51
CA LYS A 358 -12.91 14.93 7.69
C LYS A 358 -12.45 13.48 7.69
N ILE A 359 -13.38 12.54 7.76
CA ILE A 359 -13.06 11.11 7.65
C ILE A 359 -13.12 10.68 6.19
N GLN A 360 -12.12 9.90 5.79
CA GLN A 360 -12.14 9.12 4.56
C GLN A 360 -12.03 7.63 4.91
N ASP A 361 -13.13 6.91 4.78
CA ASP A 361 -13.12 5.45 4.94
C ASP A 361 -12.59 4.79 3.63
N PRO A 362 -11.83 3.68 3.71
CA PRO A 362 -11.36 2.98 2.52
C PRO A 362 -12.48 2.30 1.71
N LEU A 363 -13.56 1.92 2.37
CA LEU A 363 -14.65 1.11 1.83
C LEU A 363 -15.92 1.92 1.65
N TRP A 364 -16.35 2.70 2.64
CA TRP A 364 -17.64 3.39 2.62
C TRP A 364 -17.69 4.53 1.60
N SER A 365 -18.77 4.55 0.81
CA SER A 365 -19.12 5.67 -0.06
C SER A 365 -20.62 5.75 -0.20
N ILE A 366 -21.20 6.93 0.03
CA ILE A 366 -22.65 7.15 -0.15
C ILE A 366 -23.07 6.93 -1.61
N SER A 367 -22.19 7.25 -2.56
CA SER A 367 -22.49 7.06 -3.98
C SER A 367 -22.31 5.61 -4.43
N ASP A 368 -21.61 4.77 -3.68
CA ASP A 368 -21.27 3.40 -4.05
C ASP A 368 -21.16 2.50 -2.80
N PRO A 369 -22.28 2.23 -2.11
CA PRO A 369 -22.26 1.56 -0.80
C PRO A 369 -22.11 0.03 -0.89
N ILE A 370 -22.39 -0.58 -2.05
CA ILE A 370 -22.43 -2.05 -2.21
C ILE A 370 -21.10 -2.74 -1.87
N PRO A 371 -19.92 -2.23 -2.30
CA PRO A 371 -18.63 -2.78 -1.87
C PRO A 371 -18.48 -2.92 -0.36
N SER A 372 -18.87 -1.89 0.39
CA SER A 372 -18.74 -1.87 1.85
C SER A 372 -19.70 -2.87 2.50
N LEU A 373 -20.96 -2.87 2.08
CA LEU A 373 -21.97 -3.81 2.58
C LEU A 373 -21.57 -5.26 2.32
N TYR A 374 -21.07 -5.54 1.12
CA TYR A 374 -20.55 -6.85 0.77
C TYR A 374 -19.35 -7.24 1.67
N TYR A 375 -18.37 -6.35 1.82
CA TYR A 375 -17.17 -6.62 2.60
C TYR A 375 -17.47 -6.85 4.08
N TYR A 376 -18.31 -6.01 4.70
CA TYR A 376 -18.69 -6.19 6.10
C TYR A 376 -19.51 -7.46 6.32
N LYS A 377 -20.43 -7.81 5.40
CA LYS A 377 -21.16 -9.09 5.46
C LYS A 377 -20.20 -10.28 5.36
N TYR A 378 -19.19 -10.20 4.50
CA TYR A 378 -18.14 -11.21 4.38
C TYR A 378 -17.36 -11.36 5.69
N LEU A 379 -16.92 -10.25 6.29
CA LEU A 379 -16.20 -10.27 7.57
C LEU A 379 -17.02 -10.88 8.70
N ILE A 380 -18.30 -10.51 8.82
CA ILE A 380 -19.20 -11.07 9.84
C ILE A 380 -19.31 -12.59 9.68
N LYS A 381 -19.54 -13.08 8.45
CA LYS A 381 -19.59 -14.51 8.16
C LYS A 381 -18.30 -15.24 8.51
N LYS A 382 -17.15 -14.63 8.23
CA LYS A 382 -15.84 -15.18 8.56
C LYS A 382 -15.65 -15.34 10.07
N VAL A 383 -16.01 -14.32 10.85
CA VAL A 383 -15.95 -14.36 12.32
C VAL A 383 -16.88 -15.43 12.89
N ILE A 384 -18.10 -15.54 12.38
CA ILE A 384 -19.04 -16.60 12.80
C ILE A 384 -18.44 -17.99 12.56
N LYS A 385 -17.90 -18.24 11.36
CA LYS A 385 -17.28 -19.52 11.00
C LYS A 385 -16.05 -19.84 11.84
N GLU A 386 -15.19 -18.85 12.13
CA GLU A 386 -14.02 -19.03 13.00
C GLU A 386 -14.42 -19.39 14.45
N ASN A 387 -15.51 -18.81 14.95
CA ASN A 387 -16.06 -19.13 16.27
C ASN A 387 -16.65 -20.55 16.31
N GLU A 388 -17.38 -20.97 15.28
CA GLU A 388 -17.92 -22.33 15.17
C GLU A 388 -16.81 -23.39 15.15
N VAL A 389 -15.76 -23.16 14.36
CA VAL A 389 -14.57 -24.05 14.30
C VAL A 389 -13.84 -24.11 15.64
N SER A 390 -13.72 -22.97 16.34
CA SER A 390 -13.10 -22.90 17.66
C SER A 390 -13.93 -23.62 18.74
N GLN A 391 -15.26 -23.53 18.67
CA GLN A 391 -16.17 -24.25 19.56
C GLN A 391 -16.16 -25.77 19.29
N HIS A 392 -16.06 -26.20 18.03
CA HIS A 392 -15.89 -27.62 17.70
C HIS A 392 -14.54 -28.19 18.14
N LYS A 393 -13.45 -27.42 18.04
CA LYS A 393 -12.14 -27.81 18.60
C LYS A 393 -12.19 -27.95 20.13
N LYS A 394 -12.82 -27.00 20.84
CA LYS A 394 -13.00 -27.07 22.30
C LYS A 394 -13.88 -28.26 22.73
N LYS A 395 -14.95 -28.57 22.00
CA LYS A 395 -15.80 -29.73 22.30
C LYS A 395 -15.05 -31.06 22.11
N ARG A 396 -14.24 -31.21 21.06
CA ARG A 396 -13.41 -32.42 20.84
C ARG A 396 -12.32 -32.62 21.88
N SER A 397 -11.72 -31.54 22.42
CA SER A 397 -10.74 -31.64 23.51
C SER A 397 -11.33 -32.00 24.87
N VAL A 398 -12.64 -31.83 25.07
CA VAL A 398 -13.33 -32.22 26.32
C VAL A 398 -13.82 -33.68 26.27
N THR A 399 -13.87 -34.30 25.09
CA THR A 399 -14.29 -35.72 24.94
C THR A 399 -13.12 -36.72 24.99
N ILE A 400 -11.88 -36.26 25.21
CA ILE A 400 -10.66 -37.10 25.23
C ILE A 400 -10.02 -37.13 26.64
N ASN A 401 -10.68 -36.57 27.66
CA ASN A 401 -10.24 -36.69 29.06
C ASN A 401 -11.15 -37.62 29.85
#